data_AF-A0A540K4I5-F1
#
_entry.id   AF-A0A540K4I5-F1
#
_cell.length_a   1.000
_cell.length_b   1.000
_cell.length_c   1.000
_cell.angle_alpha   90.00
_cell.angle_beta   90.00
_cell.angle_gamma   90.00
#
_symmetry.space_group_name_H-M   'P 1'
#
loop_
_entity.id
_entity.type
_entity.pdbx_description
1 polymer ?
#
loop_
_entity_poly.entity_id
_entity_poly.type
_entity_poly.pdbx_seq_one_letter_code
_entity_poly.pdbx_strand_id
1 'polypeptide(L)'
;MVERKKGAIVNIGSGAAIVIPSDPLYAVYAATKAYIDQFSRCLHVEYKKSGIDVQCQVPLYVATKMASIRRSSFFVPSTDGYARAALRWIGYEPRCTPYWPHTLLWGLACSLPESVVDAWRLRFCLRIRKRGQLKDSSRKQE
;
A
#
# COMPACT_ATOMS: atom_id res chain seq x y z
N MET A 1 24.49 0.20 -10.52
CA MET A 1 24.42 0.83 -9.18
C MET A 1 25.54 0.35 -8.28
N VAL A 2 25.80 -0.97 -8.22
CA VAL A 2 26.87 -1.57 -7.39
C VAL A 2 28.25 -0.98 -7.68
N GLU A 3 28.69 -0.93 -8.94
CA GLU A 3 29.98 -0.33 -9.32
C GLU A 3 30.11 1.15 -8.91
N ARG A 4 29.00 1.89 -8.97
CA ARG A 4 28.93 3.33 -8.62
C ARG A 4 28.78 3.56 -7.11
N LYS A 5 28.58 2.49 -6.33
CA LYS A 5 28.27 2.49 -4.89
C LYS A 5 27.18 3.50 -4.47
N LYS A 6 26.22 3.73 -5.36
CA LYS A 6 25.16 4.72 -5.20
C LYS A 6 23.94 4.34 -6.03
N GLY A 7 22.78 4.29 -5.40
CA GLY A 7 21.50 4.08 -6.07
C GLY A 7 20.36 3.90 -5.08
N ALA A 8 19.13 3.99 -5.58
CA ALA A 8 17.94 3.67 -4.81
C ALA A 8 16.96 2.86 -5.66
N ILE A 9 16.33 1.86 -5.06
CA ILE A 9 15.25 1.05 -5.64
C ILE A 9 14.03 1.25 -4.74
N VAL A 10 12.96 1.80 -5.30
CA VAL A 10 11.71 2.04 -4.59
C VAL A 10 10.62 1.13 -5.16
N ASN A 11 10.23 0.13 -4.37
CA ASN A 11 9.13 -0.76 -4.69
C ASN A 11 7.86 -0.30 -3.99
N ILE A 12 6.72 -0.46 -4.66
CA ILE A 12 5.41 -0.08 -4.10
C ILE A 12 4.68 -1.34 -3.61
N GLY A 13 4.69 -1.51 -2.29
CA GLY A 13 3.85 -2.45 -1.56
C GLY A 13 2.40 -1.97 -1.46
N SER A 14 1.71 -2.38 -0.39
CA SER A 14 0.36 -1.89 -0.10
C SER A 14 0.04 -2.10 1.37
N GLY A 15 -0.66 -1.13 1.97
CA GLY A 15 -1.24 -1.31 3.29
C GLY A 15 -2.28 -2.44 3.33
N ALA A 16 -2.83 -2.83 2.19
CA ALA A 16 -3.70 -4.01 2.08
C ALA A 16 -3.01 -5.34 2.44
N ALA A 17 -1.68 -5.41 2.33
CA ALA A 17 -0.92 -6.61 2.64
C ALA A 17 -0.15 -6.52 3.97
N ILE A 18 0.13 -5.30 4.44
CA ILE A 18 1.06 -5.06 5.55
C ILE A 18 0.40 -4.36 6.76
N VAL A 19 -0.61 -3.53 6.52
CA VAL A 19 -1.27 -2.74 7.58
C VAL A 19 -2.53 -3.43 8.10
N ILE A 20 -3.30 -4.08 7.22
CA ILE A 20 -4.45 -4.88 7.61
C ILE A 20 -4.07 -6.38 7.67
N PRO A 21 -4.67 -7.18 8.56
CA PRO A 21 -4.34 -8.60 8.69
C PRO A 21 -4.68 -9.42 7.45
N SER A 22 -5.86 -9.18 6.86
CA SER A 22 -6.29 -9.83 5.62
C SER A 22 -7.01 -8.89 4.65
N ASP A 23 -6.94 -9.20 3.35
CA ASP A 23 -7.68 -8.48 2.29
C ASP A 23 -8.61 -9.42 1.50
N PRO A 24 -9.75 -9.84 2.10
CA PRO A 24 -10.69 -10.75 1.45
C PRO A 24 -11.22 -10.19 0.13
N LEU A 25 -11.44 -11.08 -0.84
CA LEU A 25 -11.79 -10.78 -2.24
C LEU A 25 -10.65 -10.14 -3.07
N TYR A 26 -9.49 -9.89 -2.46
CA TYR A 26 -8.29 -9.35 -3.11
C TYR A 26 -7.03 -10.17 -2.77
N ALA A 27 -7.20 -11.48 -2.47
CA ALA A 27 -6.14 -12.35 -1.97
C ALA A 27 -4.87 -12.36 -2.85
N VAL A 28 -5.02 -12.47 -4.17
CA VAL A 28 -3.89 -12.45 -5.11
C VAL A 28 -3.15 -11.11 -5.04
N TYR A 29 -3.90 -10.01 -5.00
CA TYR A 29 -3.30 -8.68 -4.88
C TYR A 29 -2.51 -8.55 -3.57
N ALA A 30 -3.11 -8.89 -2.42
CA ALA A 30 -2.44 -8.83 -1.13
C ALA A 30 -1.19 -9.73 -1.08
N ALA A 31 -1.28 -10.97 -1.58
CA ALA A 31 -0.14 -11.90 -1.63
C ALA A 31 1.03 -11.33 -2.46
N THR A 32 0.76 -10.76 -3.63
CA THR A 32 1.82 -10.14 -4.45
C THR A 32 2.47 -8.95 -3.75
N LYS A 33 1.70 -8.16 -3.00
CA LYS A 33 2.23 -7.01 -2.25
C LYS A 33 3.00 -7.43 -1.01
N ALA A 34 2.61 -8.51 -0.33
CA ALA A 34 3.40 -9.12 0.74
C ALA A 34 4.74 -9.66 0.23
N TYR A 35 4.74 -10.32 -0.93
CA TYR A 35 5.97 -10.76 -1.59
C TYR A 35 6.92 -9.59 -1.87
N ILE A 36 6.41 -8.50 -2.46
CA ILE A 36 7.22 -7.31 -2.74
C ILE A 36 7.82 -6.72 -1.46
N ASP A 37 7.07 -6.70 -0.35
CA ASP A 37 7.58 -6.22 0.94
C ASP A 37 8.77 -7.03 1.41
N GLN A 38 8.60 -8.36 1.47
CA GLN A 38 9.65 -9.26 1.93
C GLN A 38 10.86 -9.23 1.00
N PHE A 39 10.63 -9.29 -0.31
CA PHE A 39 11.68 -9.22 -1.33
C PHE A 39 12.51 -7.95 -1.19
N SER A 40 11.87 -6.78 -1.04
CA SER A 40 12.56 -5.50 -0.91
C SER A 40 13.38 -5.42 0.38
N ARG A 41 12.87 -5.99 1.48
CA ARG A 41 13.59 -6.01 2.76
C ARG A 41 14.82 -6.92 2.72
N CYS A 42 14.73 -8.08 2.06
CA CYS A 42 15.88 -8.94 1.82
C CYS A 42 16.96 -8.20 1.00
N LEU A 43 16.57 -7.61 -0.14
CA LEU A 43 17.48 -6.85 -0.99
C LEU A 43 18.11 -5.65 -0.26
N HIS A 44 17.35 -4.96 0.59
CA HIS A 44 17.89 -3.87 1.39
C HIS A 44 19.08 -4.35 2.22
N VAL A 45 18.95 -5.48 2.91
CA VAL A 45 20.02 -6.04 3.74
C VAL A 45 21.20 -6.50 2.88
N GLU A 46 20.93 -7.21 1.78
CA GLU A 46 21.95 -7.73 0.86
C GLU A 46 22.81 -6.62 0.24
N TYR A 47 22.18 -5.50 -0.16
CA TYR A 47 22.83 -4.44 -0.90
C TYR A 47 23.18 -3.19 -0.07
N LYS A 48 22.88 -3.17 1.24
CA LYS A 48 23.17 -2.02 2.13
C LYS A 48 24.64 -1.60 2.06
N LYS A 49 25.56 -2.56 2.10
CA LYS A 49 27.02 -2.31 2.04
C LYS A 49 27.50 -1.86 0.66
N SER A 50 26.68 -2.06 -0.37
CA SER A 50 26.96 -1.61 -1.74
C SER A 50 26.50 -0.17 -2.02
N GLY A 51 26.01 0.55 -1.01
CA GLY A 51 25.53 1.93 -1.16
C GLY A 51 24.23 2.03 -1.97
N ILE A 52 23.39 0.99 -1.91
CA ILE A 52 22.11 0.94 -2.60
C ILE A 52 20.99 0.88 -1.56
N ASP A 53 20.12 1.89 -1.58
CA ASP A 53 18.94 1.92 -0.73
C ASP A 53 17.78 1.21 -1.43
N VAL A 54 17.40 0.04 -0.92
CA VAL A 54 16.17 -0.64 -1.34
C VAL A 54 15.07 -0.34 -0.32
N GLN A 55 13.93 0.15 -0.79
CA GLN A 55 12.80 0.53 0.06
C GLN A 55 11.47 0.04 -0.51
N CYS A 56 10.65 -0.57 0.34
CA CYS A 56 9.25 -0.86 0.09
C CYS A 56 8.37 0.23 0.70
N GLN A 57 7.64 0.96 -0.14
CA GLN A 57 6.65 1.91 0.33
C GLN A 57 5.27 1.27 0.30
N VAL A 58 4.57 1.27 1.43
CA VAL A 58 3.27 0.59 1.62
C VAL A 58 2.15 1.62 1.74
N PRO A 59 1.67 2.22 0.62
CA PRO A 59 0.58 3.18 0.66
C PRO A 59 -0.71 2.56 1.20
N LEU A 60 -1.46 3.32 1.98
CA LEU A 60 -2.92 3.13 2.08
C LEU A 60 -3.59 3.86 0.89
N TYR A 61 -4.88 4.20 0.98
CA TYR A 61 -5.57 4.82 -0.15
C TYR A 61 -4.91 6.14 -0.58
N VAL A 62 -4.64 6.25 -1.88
CA VAL A 62 -4.18 7.46 -2.58
C VAL A 62 -5.19 7.77 -3.69
N ALA A 63 -5.47 9.06 -3.91
CA ALA A 63 -6.46 9.51 -4.88
C ALA A 63 -5.99 9.22 -6.32
N THR A 64 -6.31 8.02 -6.81
CA THR A 64 -5.88 7.48 -8.11
C THR A 64 -7.05 6.87 -8.87
N LYS A 65 -6.90 6.75 -10.20
CA LYS A 65 -7.87 6.02 -11.05
C LYS A 65 -7.99 4.54 -10.64
N MET A 66 -6.88 3.90 -10.26
CA MET A 66 -6.86 2.51 -9.80
C MET A 66 -7.75 2.30 -8.56
N ALA A 67 -7.68 3.20 -7.58
CA ALA A 67 -8.52 3.13 -6.39
C ALA A 67 -9.97 3.61 -6.62
N SER A 68 -10.30 4.12 -7.82
CA SER A 68 -11.57 4.80 -8.11
C SER A 68 -11.84 6.01 -7.19
N ILE A 69 -10.80 6.63 -6.64
CA ILE A 69 -10.90 7.79 -5.74
C ILE A 69 -10.45 9.05 -6.49
N ARG A 70 -11.35 9.99 -6.71
CA ARG A 70 -11.08 11.22 -7.47
C ARG A 70 -10.62 12.40 -6.63
N ARG A 71 -11.06 12.48 -5.37
CA ARG A 71 -10.76 13.61 -4.48
C ARG A 71 -9.83 13.17 -3.37
N SER A 72 -8.78 13.94 -3.13
CA SER A 72 -7.94 13.78 -1.95
C SER A 72 -8.66 14.25 -0.70
N SER A 73 -8.26 13.71 0.44
CA SER A 73 -8.72 14.06 1.78
C SER A 73 -7.54 13.93 2.76
N PHE A 74 -7.77 14.22 4.03
CA PHE A 74 -6.74 14.12 5.06
C PHE A 74 -6.11 12.71 5.18
N PHE A 75 -6.90 11.65 5.02
CA PHE A 75 -6.42 10.27 5.05
C PHE A 75 -6.10 9.69 3.67
N VAL A 76 -6.44 10.41 2.60
CA VAL A 76 -6.24 9.99 1.21
C VAL A 76 -5.48 11.10 0.46
N PRO A 77 -4.15 11.08 0.46
CA PRO A 77 -3.36 12.13 -0.19
C PRO A 77 -3.61 12.15 -1.70
N SER A 78 -3.30 13.29 -2.32
CA SER A 78 -3.15 13.37 -3.77
C SER A 78 -1.93 12.56 -4.22
N THR A 79 -1.89 12.21 -5.52
CA THR A 79 -0.74 11.54 -6.13
C THR A 79 0.55 12.32 -5.91
N ASP A 80 0.52 13.64 -6.11
CA ASP A 80 1.71 14.48 -5.97
C ASP A 80 2.11 14.67 -4.51
N GLY A 81 1.13 14.73 -3.62
CA GLY A 81 1.36 14.79 -2.18
C GLY A 81 2.06 13.53 -1.68
N TYR A 82 1.57 12.36 -2.11
CA TYR A 82 2.19 11.08 -1.79
C TYR A 82 3.58 10.96 -2.44
N ALA A 83 3.74 11.33 -3.71
CA ALA A 83 5.03 11.25 -4.41
C ALA A 83 6.11 12.14 -3.77
N ARG A 84 5.77 13.36 -3.34
CA ARG A 84 6.69 14.23 -2.59
C ARG A 84 7.09 13.61 -1.25
N ALA A 85 6.14 13.02 -0.52
CA ALA A 85 6.43 12.34 0.73
C ALA A 85 7.31 11.11 0.52
N ALA A 86 7.00 10.31 -0.51
CA ALA A 86 7.75 9.14 -0.95
C ALA A 86 9.21 9.45 -1.25
N LEU A 87 9.48 10.50 -2.03
CA LEU A 87 10.85 10.89 -2.39
C LEU A 87 11.66 11.35 -1.18
N ARG A 88 11.03 12.04 -0.23
CA ARG A 88 11.68 12.50 1.01
C ARG A 88 12.07 11.35 1.95
N TRP A 89 11.44 10.18 1.80
CA TRP A 89 11.64 9.03 2.69
C TRP A 89 12.71 8.06 2.21
N ILE A 90 13.26 8.24 1.01
CA ILE A 90 14.32 7.39 0.46
C ILE A 90 15.56 7.50 1.36
N GLY A 91 16.16 6.36 1.73
CA GLY A 91 17.39 6.30 2.53
C GLY A 91 17.20 6.14 4.04
N TYR A 92 15.96 6.06 4.54
CA TYR A 92 15.68 5.85 5.97
C TYR A 92 15.50 4.36 6.31
N GLU A 93 14.25 3.88 6.23
CA GLU A 93 13.89 2.50 6.58
C GLU A 93 13.60 1.68 5.32
N PRO A 94 13.83 0.34 5.33
CA PRO A 94 13.54 -0.53 4.19
C PRO A 94 12.03 -0.67 3.92
N ARG A 95 11.19 -0.31 4.89
CA ARG A 95 9.73 -0.33 4.75
C ARG A 95 9.12 0.91 5.39
N CYS A 96 8.21 1.58 4.70
CA CYS A 96 7.60 2.81 5.22
C CYS A 96 6.19 3.09 4.68
N THR A 97 5.44 3.89 5.44
CA THR A 97 4.26 4.63 5.00
C THR A 97 4.63 6.11 4.86
N PRO A 98 5.11 6.59 3.69
CA PRO A 98 5.69 7.93 3.57
C PRO A 98 4.74 9.07 3.94
N TYR A 99 3.43 8.86 3.82
CA TYR A 99 2.43 9.84 4.21
C TYR A 99 2.04 9.64 5.69
N TRP A 100 2.46 10.53 6.57
CA TRP A 100 2.34 10.38 8.03
C TRP A 100 0.92 10.04 8.55
N PRO A 101 -0.21 10.52 7.97
CA PRO A 101 -1.54 10.08 8.40
C PRO A 101 -1.79 8.59 8.15
N HIS A 102 -1.12 7.98 7.16
CA HIS A 102 -1.15 6.53 6.97
C HIS A 102 -0.44 5.79 8.09
N THR A 103 0.59 6.38 8.70
CA THR A 103 1.24 5.83 9.89
C THR A 103 0.30 5.83 11.10
N LEU A 104 -0.52 6.87 11.26
CA LEU A 104 -1.57 6.88 12.29
C LEU A 104 -2.61 5.78 12.06
N LEU A 105 -3.08 5.62 10.82
CA LEU A 105 -4.02 4.55 10.46
C LEU A 105 -3.42 3.16 10.70
N TRP A 106 -2.12 3.00 10.46
CA TRP A 106 -1.41 1.78 10.81
C TRP A 106 -1.42 1.55 12.31
N GLY A 107 -1.00 2.53 13.12
CA GLY A 107 -1.03 2.40 14.57
C GLY A 107 -2.42 2.01 15.12
N LEU A 108 -3.48 2.58 14.55
CA LEU A 108 -4.87 2.23 14.89
C LEU A 108 -5.24 0.80 14.46
N ALA A 109 -4.81 0.37 13.27
CA ALA A 109 -5.07 -1.00 12.82
C ALA A 109 -4.38 -2.03 13.72
N CYS A 110 -3.16 -1.75 14.19
CA CYS A 110 -2.43 -2.61 15.12
C CYS A 110 -3.01 -2.63 16.54
N SER A 111 -3.78 -1.62 16.94
CA SER A 111 -4.39 -1.58 18.29
C SER A 111 -5.72 -2.34 18.39
N LEU A 112 -6.30 -2.73 17.25
CA LEU A 112 -7.55 -3.49 17.18
C LEU A 112 -7.28 -4.99 17.03
N PRO A 113 -8.12 -5.87 17.61
CA PRO A 113 -8.03 -7.31 17.34
C PRO A 113 -8.22 -7.62 15.86
N GLU A 114 -7.47 -8.60 15.33
CA GLU A 114 -7.51 -8.97 13.90
C GLU A 114 -8.93 -9.30 13.42
N SER A 115 -9.70 -10.04 14.24
CA SER A 115 -11.08 -10.40 13.93
C SER A 115 -11.99 -9.19 13.69
N VAL A 116 -11.75 -8.07 14.40
CA VAL A 116 -12.49 -6.81 14.22
C VAL A 116 -12.11 -6.16 12.90
N VAL A 117 -10.80 -6.09 12.60
CA VAL A 117 -10.29 -5.49 11.35
C VAL A 117 -10.74 -6.31 10.15
N ASP A 118 -10.68 -7.63 10.22
CA ASP A 118 -11.09 -8.56 9.16
C ASP A 118 -12.60 -8.51 8.91
N ALA A 119 -13.41 -8.50 9.97
CA ALA A 119 -14.86 -8.37 9.84
C ALA A 119 -15.24 -7.03 9.18
N TRP A 120 -14.58 -5.93 9.56
CA TRP A 120 -14.75 -4.64 8.91
C TRP A 120 -14.32 -4.67 7.44
N ARG A 121 -13.14 -5.22 7.14
CA ARG A 121 -12.60 -5.28 5.79
C ARG A 121 -13.46 -6.14 4.87
N LEU A 122 -13.91 -7.30 5.32
CA LEU A 122 -14.80 -8.17 4.55
C LEU A 122 -16.11 -7.44 4.19
N ARG A 123 -16.75 -6.78 5.16
CA ARG A 123 -17.97 -5.99 4.93
C ARG A 123 -17.72 -4.89 3.90
N PHE A 124 -16.57 -4.23 3.97
CA PHE A 124 -16.17 -3.20 3.01
C PHE A 124 -15.98 -3.78 1.60
N CYS A 125 -15.22 -4.87 1.45
CA CYS A 125 -14.98 -5.51 0.15
C CYS A 125 -16.28 -6.04 -0.48
N LEU A 126 -17.19 -6.61 0.32
CA LEU A 126 -18.50 -7.05 -0.15
C LEU A 126 -19.36 -5.87 -0.67
N ARG A 127 -19.31 -4.70 -0.01
CA ARG A 127 -20.00 -3.49 -0.49
C ARG A 127 -19.44 -3.01 -1.82
N ILE A 128 -18.12 -3.02 -1.99
CA ILE A 128 -17.48 -2.68 -3.28
C ILE A 128 -17.94 -3.65 -4.37
N ARG A 129 -17.86 -4.96 -4.11
CA ARG A 129 -18.28 -5.99 -5.06
C ARG A 129 -19.74 -5.85 -5.45
N LYS A 130 -20.65 -5.65 -4.49
CA LYS A 130 -22.08 -5.44 -4.74
C LYS A 130 -22.30 -4.22 -5.63
N ARG A 131 -21.62 -3.09 -5.36
CA ARG A 131 -21.70 -1.89 -6.21
C ARG A 131 -21.17 -2.13 -7.62
N GLY A 132 -20.11 -2.92 -7.78
CA GLY A 132 -19.58 -3.31 -9.10
C GLY A 132 -20.60 -4.14 -9.88
N GLN A 133 -21.14 -5.18 -9.26
CA GLN A 133 -22.15 -6.06 -9.88
C GLN A 133 -23.41 -5.29 -10.33
N LEU A 134 -23.88 -4.32 -9.53
CA LEU A 134 -25.02 -3.48 -9.90
C LEU A 134 -24.75 -2.59 -11.12
N LYS A 135 -23.52 -2.07 -11.27
CA LYS A 135 -23.11 -1.30 -12.45
C LYS A 135 -22.98 -2.18 -13.69
N ASP A 136 -22.51 -3.41 -13.53
CA ASP A 136 -22.39 -4.35 -14.63
C ASP A 136 -23.75 -4.85 -15.09
N SER A 137 -24.72 -5.02 -14.18
CA SER A 137 -26.09 -5.38 -14.55
C SER A 137 -26.82 -4.26 -15.29
N SER A 138 -26.65 -3.00 -14.89
CA SER A 138 -27.30 -1.87 -15.58
C SER A 138 -26.76 -1.69 -17.01
N ARG A 139 -25.47 -1.92 -17.23
CA ARG A 139 -24.84 -1.85 -18.57
C ARG A 139 -25.25 -2.95 -19.53
N LYS A 140 -25.80 -4.06 -19.03
CA LYS A 140 -26.31 -5.17 -19.87
C LYS A 140 -27.77 -4.98 -20.28
N GLN A 141 -28.46 -4.00 -19.69
CA GLN A 141 -29.85 -3.68 -19.98
C GLN A 141 -29.99 -2.51 -20.97
N GLU A 142 -28.89 -1.77 -21.21
CA GLU A 142 -28.73 -0.80 -22.30
C GLU A 142 -28.20 -1.48 -23.56
#